data_AF-A0AAD3H6N4-F1
#
_entry.id   AF-A0AAD3H6N4-F1
#
_cell.length_a   1.000
_cell.length_b   1.000
_cell.length_c   1.000
_cell.angle_alpha   90.00
_cell.angle_beta   90.00
_cell.angle_gamma   90.00
#
_symmetry.space_group_name_H-M   'P 1'
#
loop_
_entity.id
_entity.type
_entity.pdbx_description
1 polymer ?
#
loop_
_entity_poly.entity_id
_entity_poly.type
_entity_poly.pdbx_seq_one_letter_code
_entity_poly.pdbx_strand_id
1 'polypeptide(L)'
;MVRNSYISCAGWCLVAFLAHPAHAFCQIGERNLAHKVHTSLFSSFDAKDLLYQDQQLAMEKRALYEETLLKKAKELKSPLLKPKQAKSGTGFGGGASKVDPKVQLAVEQAKILRRDGVIRIDNALSKELADDFRKQILEQKNDAASMIEANFVPSEALYGVENQRASRCDLQLSLLRAENDDQRHVLADTLQELLGNCGTLRHVYEELVTLDGEFYELAAVITDPGSSRQKIHPDLPFKKDAPLYVVFLALQDVNEAMGPTSFLLKTHTDKENRKFHNPSIEVRDKQLSSADHRISTLKKGDAVVFDARVLHCGNANESENGSTRVLFNFSFRNPKVQGDLGYKGSIRPYYERKMKLKDVSDALIEYENDATIDPFLKYGNGIDVPSNK
;
A
#
# COMPACT_ATOMS: atom_id res chain seq x y z
N MET A 1 -43.15 3.25 14.73
CA MET A 1 -42.25 4.27 15.32
C MET A 1 -41.83 3.80 16.70
N VAL A 2 -40.65 3.21 16.84
CA VAL A 2 -39.97 3.03 18.14
C VAL A 2 -38.47 3.20 17.84
N ARG A 3 -37.88 4.27 18.36
CA ARG A 3 -36.45 4.55 18.33
C ARG A 3 -35.82 3.81 19.52
N ASN A 4 -34.76 3.04 19.29
CA ASN A 4 -33.86 2.60 20.35
C ASN A 4 -32.45 3.09 20.04
N SER A 5 -31.98 3.95 20.93
CA SER A 5 -30.64 4.53 21.01
C SER A 5 -29.75 3.57 21.80
N TYR A 6 -28.55 3.26 21.31
CA TYR A 6 -27.52 2.62 22.13
C TYR A 6 -26.32 3.56 22.29
N ILE A 7 -25.99 3.77 23.55
CA ILE A 7 -24.92 4.59 24.10
C ILE A 7 -23.63 3.76 24.16
N SER A 8 -22.50 4.37 23.79
CA SER A 8 -21.15 3.83 23.93
C SER A 8 -20.64 3.92 25.36
N CYS A 9 -19.93 2.90 25.84
CA CYS A 9 -19.04 3.02 27.00
C CYS A 9 -17.60 2.72 26.58
N ALA A 10 -16.76 3.75 26.66
CA ALA A 10 -15.30 3.65 26.73
C ALA A 10 -14.90 3.57 28.21
N GLY A 11 -13.92 2.71 28.53
CA GLY A 11 -13.34 2.61 29.86
C GLY A 11 -11.82 2.63 29.76
N TRP A 12 -11.22 3.77 30.11
CA TRP A 12 -9.80 3.92 30.38
C TRP A 12 -9.56 3.63 31.87
N CYS A 13 -8.51 2.87 32.19
CA CYS A 13 -8.04 2.71 33.58
C CYS A 13 -6.60 3.20 33.65
N LEU A 14 -6.42 4.32 34.35
CA LEU A 14 -5.16 4.96 34.71
C LEU A 14 -4.87 4.58 36.17
N VAL A 15 -3.73 3.97 36.46
CA VAL A 15 -3.25 3.80 37.84
C VAL A 15 -1.89 4.49 37.97
N ALA A 16 -1.88 5.54 38.77
CA ALA A 16 -0.69 6.25 39.22
C ALA A 16 -0.21 5.67 40.55
N PHE A 17 1.10 5.53 40.73
CA PHE A 17 1.73 5.31 42.04
C PHE A 17 2.70 6.45 42.32
N LEU A 18 2.49 7.14 43.44
CA LEU A 18 3.42 8.09 44.05
C LEU A 18 4.02 7.46 45.33
N ALA A 19 5.30 7.77 45.54
CA ALA A 19 6.20 7.28 46.57
C ALA A 19 5.98 7.91 47.97
N HIS A 20 6.54 7.31 49.03
CA HIS A 20 7.39 7.96 50.06
C HIS A 20 8.04 6.94 51.06
N PRO A 21 9.05 7.34 51.88
CA PRO A 21 10.27 6.55 52.17
C PRO A 21 10.44 6.08 53.64
N ALA A 22 11.52 5.31 53.91
CA ALA A 22 12.11 5.19 55.26
C ALA A 22 13.63 4.87 55.23
N HIS A 23 14.39 5.67 55.98
CA HIS A 23 15.75 5.48 56.53
C HIS A 23 15.76 4.38 57.63
N ALA A 24 16.85 3.75 58.15
CA ALA A 24 18.27 3.61 57.86
C ALA A 24 18.93 2.58 58.84
N PHE A 25 20.18 2.18 58.54
CA PHE A 25 21.27 1.66 59.40
C PHE A 25 21.23 0.25 60.06
N CYS A 26 22.20 -0.62 59.69
CA CYS A 26 23.26 -1.12 60.57
C CYS A 26 24.41 -1.81 59.77
N GLN A 27 25.65 -1.70 60.27
CA GLN A 27 26.93 -2.14 59.69
C GLN A 27 27.38 -3.55 60.14
N ILE A 28 28.55 -3.97 59.61
CA ILE A 28 29.45 -5.12 59.91
C ILE A 28 29.30 -6.22 58.85
N GLY A 29 30.32 -6.75 58.16
CA GLY A 29 31.77 -6.55 58.14
C GLY A 29 32.44 -7.69 57.34
N GLU A 30 33.52 -7.35 56.62
CA GLU A 30 34.65 -8.17 56.14
C GLU A 30 34.54 -9.22 55.00
N ARG A 31 35.33 -8.91 53.95
CA ARG A 31 36.27 -9.75 53.16
C ARG A 31 35.77 -11.02 52.47
N ASN A 32 35.80 -11.02 51.13
CA ASN A 32 36.63 -11.95 50.35
C ASN A 32 36.84 -11.50 48.90
N LEU A 33 38.10 -11.64 48.47
CA LEU A 33 38.61 -11.42 47.13
C LEU A 33 38.16 -12.53 46.16
N ALA A 34 38.14 -12.16 44.87
CA ALA A 34 38.31 -13.04 43.71
C ALA A 34 37.12 -13.94 43.30
N HIS A 35 36.26 -13.39 42.44
CA HIS A 35 35.94 -14.01 41.13
C HIS A 35 35.18 -12.98 40.28
N LYS A 36 35.92 -12.20 39.48
CA LYS A 36 35.35 -11.46 38.33
C LYS A 36 35.04 -12.49 37.25
N VAL A 37 33.90 -13.16 37.37
CA VAL A 37 33.28 -13.87 36.25
C VAL A 37 32.60 -12.82 35.38
N HIS A 38 32.91 -12.87 34.09
CA HIS A 38 32.27 -12.11 33.02
C HIS A 38 30.75 -12.34 33.03
N THR A 39 29.99 -11.55 33.77
CA THR A 39 28.56 -11.33 33.55
C THR A 39 28.41 -9.97 32.85
N SER A 40 28.85 -9.94 31.60
CA SER A 40 28.68 -8.84 30.68
C SER A 40 28.09 -9.45 29.42
N LEU A 41 26.96 -8.89 28.96
CA LEU A 41 26.10 -9.31 27.83
C LEU A 41 24.82 -10.06 28.19
N PHE A 42 24.04 -9.54 29.14
CA PHE A 42 22.59 -9.52 28.95
C PHE A 42 22.19 -8.05 28.92
N SER A 43 22.15 -7.45 27.73
CA SER A 43 21.45 -6.18 27.58
C SER A 43 20.01 -6.45 27.95
N SER A 44 19.49 -5.75 28.95
CA SER A 44 18.08 -5.78 29.29
C SER A 44 17.30 -5.28 28.07
N PHE A 45 16.76 -6.20 27.28
CA PHE A 45 15.71 -5.84 26.34
C PHE A 45 14.60 -5.15 27.12
N ASP A 46 14.15 -3.98 26.67
CA ASP A 46 13.00 -3.31 27.27
C ASP A 46 11.81 -4.29 27.18
N ALA A 47 10.93 -4.31 28.18
CA ALA A 47 9.71 -5.12 28.14
C ALA A 47 8.88 -4.82 26.87
N LYS A 48 8.99 -3.59 26.34
CA LYS A 48 8.40 -3.21 25.05
C LYS A 48 8.98 -3.99 23.87
N ASP A 49 10.29 -4.20 23.84
CA ASP A 49 10.96 -4.93 22.75
C ASP A 49 10.54 -6.40 22.76
N LEU A 50 10.46 -7.00 23.94
CA LEU A 50 10.00 -8.38 24.11
C LEU A 50 8.53 -8.54 23.69
N LEU A 51 7.65 -7.63 24.11
CA LEU A 51 6.24 -7.65 23.69
C LEU A 51 6.09 -7.48 22.18
N TYR A 52 6.89 -6.61 21.57
CA TYR A 52 6.91 -6.43 20.12
C TYR A 52 7.36 -7.70 19.40
N GLN A 53 8.44 -8.34 19.86
CA GLN A 53 8.92 -9.61 19.30
C GLN A 53 7.87 -10.71 19.43
N ASP A 54 7.23 -10.87 20.58
CA ASP A 54 6.16 -11.84 20.79
C ASP A 54 4.97 -11.58 19.85
N GLN A 55 4.60 -10.32 19.67
CA GLN A 55 3.56 -9.93 18.73
C GLN A 55 3.95 -10.33 17.29
N GLN A 56 5.17 -10.02 16.85
CA GLN A 56 5.65 -10.39 15.51
C GLN A 56 5.67 -11.90 15.30
N LEU A 57 6.16 -12.67 16.28
CA LEU A 57 6.14 -14.14 16.23
C LEU A 57 4.71 -14.70 16.16
N ALA A 58 3.78 -14.13 16.91
CA ALA A 58 2.37 -14.52 16.84
C ALA A 58 1.75 -14.15 15.47
N MET A 59 2.13 -13.01 14.90
CA MET A 59 1.71 -12.59 13.55
C MET A 59 2.19 -13.60 12.50
N GLU A 60 3.47 -13.97 12.56
CA GLU A 60 4.10 -14.89 11.63
C GLU A 60 3.52 -16.31 11.73
N LYS A 61 3.38 -16.85 12.95
CA LYS A 61 2.72 -18.14 13.18
C LYS A 61 1.32 -18.18 12.59
N ARG A 62 0.55 -17.10 12.75
CA ARG A 62 -0.79 -17.01 12.18
C ARG A 62 -0.75 -16.90 10.65
N ALA A 63 0.18 -16.15 10.07
CA ALA A 63 0.35 -16.04 8.62
C ALA A 63 0.66 -17.41 7.98
N LEU A 64 1.56 -18.19 8.60
CA LEU A 64 1.89 -19.55 8.18
C LEU A 64 0.69 -20.50 8.30
N TYR A 65 -0.10 -20.37 9.36
CA TYR A 65 -1.32 -21.17 9.47
C TYR A 65 -2.36 -20.80 8.41
N GLU A 66 -2.56 -19.51 8.13
CA GLU A 66 -3.49 -19.04 7.10
C GLU A 66 -3.11 -19.53 5.71
N GLU A 67 -1.81 -19.64 5.42
CA GLU A 67 -1.32 -20.31 4.21
C GLU A 67 -1.83 -21.74 4.08
N THR A 68 -1.85 -22.52 5.15
CA THR A 68 -2.36 -23.91 5.13
C THR A 68 -3.87 -23.97 4.88
N LEU A 69 -4.61 -22.92 5.24
CA LEU A 69 -6.06 -22.83 4.98
C LEU A 69 -6.34 -22.53 3.52
N LEU A 70 -5.50 -21.74 2.87
CA LEU A 70 -5.65 -21.39 1.46
C LEU A 70 -5.31 -22.61 0.60
N LYS A 71 -6.33 -23.15 -0.06
CA LYS A 71 -6.17 -24.23 -1.05
C LYS A 71 -5.25 -23.78 -2.18
N LYS A 72 -4.78 -24.73 -3.00
CA LYS A 72 -3.95 -24.45 -4.19
C LYS A 72 -4.51 -23.27 -4.99
N ALA A 73 -3.74 -22.19 -5.00
CA ALA A 73 -4.13 -20.94 -5.63
C ALA A 73 -4.30 -21.10 -7.13
N LYS A 74 -5.10 -20.22 -7.73
CA LYS A 74 -5.11 -20.03 -9.18
C LYS A 74 -4.47 -18.69 -9.52
N GLU A 75 -3.96 -18.59 -10.74
CA GLU A 75 -3.41 -17.33 -11.23
C GLU A 75 -4.49 -16.25 -11.38
N LEU A 76 -4.19 -15.02 -10.95
CA LEU A 76 -4.96 -13.83 -11.26
C LEU A 76 -4.70 -13.45 -12.72
N LYS A 77 -5.67 -13.73 -13.59
CA LYS A 77 -5.58 -13.41 -15.02
C LYS A 77 -6.25 -12.09 -15.34
N SER A 78 -5.67 -11.35 -16.29
CA SER A 78 -6.34 -10.22 -16.92
C SER A 78 -7.64 -10.68 -17.61
N PRO A 79 -8.76 -9.96 -17.46
CA PRO A 79 -10.00 -10.33 -18.12
C PRO A 79 -9.94 -10.06 -19.62
N LEU A 80 -10.45 -11.00 -20.42
CA LEU A 80 -10.59 -10.83 -21.87
C LEU A 80 -11.80 -9.94 -22.16
N LEU A 81 -11.60 -8.62 -22.18
CA LEU A 81 -12.63 -7.65 -22.50
C LEU A 81 -12.62 -7.37 -24.01
N LYS A 82 -13.71 -7.72 -24.70
CA LYS A 82 -13.90 -7.36 -26.11
C LYS A 82 -14.59 -6.00 -26.18
N PRO A 83 -14.06 -5.03 -26.96
CA PRO A 83 -14.79 -3.80 -27.26
C PRO A 83 -16.14 -4.16 -27.87
N LYS A 84 -17.24 -3.68 -27.30
CA LYS A 84 -18.55 -3.83 -27.94
C LYS A 84 -18.53 -2.99 -29.21
N GLN A 85 -18.67 -3.64 -30.37
CA GLN A 85 -18.85 -2.91 -31.63
C GLN A 85 -20.05 -1.97 -31.47
N ALA A 86 -19.87 -0.69 -31.81
CA ALA A 86 -20.96 0.27 -31.84
C ALA A 86 -22.05 -0.32 -32.74
N LYS A 87 -23.25 -0.54 -32.20
CA LYS A 87 -24.39 -1.00 -33.00
C LYS A 87 -24.61 0.07 -34.07
N SER A 88 -24.36 -0.26 -35.33
CA SER A 88 -24.67 0.60 -36.47
C SER A 88 -26.20 0.66 -36.61
N GLY A 89 -26.84 1.50 -35.81
CA GLY A 89 -28.23 1.84 -35.97
C GLY A 89 -28.38 2.69 -37.22
N THR A 90 -29.06 2.17 -38.24
CA THR A 90 -29.47 2.85 -39.47
C THR A 90 -30.57 3.90 -39.27
N GLY A 91 -30.65 4.47 -38.06
CA GLY A 91 -31.64 5.50 -37.72
C GLY A 91 -31.16 6.87 -38.20
N PHE A 92 -31.77 7.36 -39.27
CA PHE A 92 -31.70 8.77 -39.67
C PHE A 92 -32.28 9.64 -38.54
N GLY A 93 -31.42 10.15 -37.65
CA GLY A 93 -31.82 11.16 -36.67
C GLY A 93 -30.94 11.20 -35.43
N GLY A 94 -30.08 12.22 -35.35
CA GLY A 94 -29.41 12.65 -34.11
C GLY A 94 -28.00 12.09 -33.94
N GLY A 95 -27.01 12.98 -34.03
CA GLY A 95 -25.60 12.68 -33.80
C GLY A 95 -25.36 12.20 -32.37
N ALA A 96 -25.34 10.88 -32.17
CA ALA A 96 -24.77 10.29 -30.97
C ALA A 96 -23.24 10.36 -31.11
N SER A 97 -22.59 11.26 -30.35
CA SER A 97 -21.13 11.28 -30.22
C SER A 97 -20.65 9.88 -29.85
N LYS A 98 -19.76 9.30 -30.68
CA LYS A 98 -19.16 8.00 -30.41
C LYS A 98 -18.38 8.11 -29.10
N VAL A 99 -18.83 7.41 -28.06
CA VAL A 99 -18.11 7.31 -26.78
C VAL A 99 -16.75 6.64 -27.05
N ASP A 100 -15.68 7.25 -26.55
CA ASP A 100 -14.31 6.75 -26.67
C ASP A 100 -14.22 5.26 -26.25
N PRO A 101 -13.66 4.36 -27.08
CA PRO A 101 -13.44 2.97 -26.72
C PRO A 101 -12.72 2.75 -25.38
N LYS A 102 -11.80 3.63 -24.99
CA LYS A 102 -11.07 3.54 -23.71
C LYS A 102 -12.00 3.78 -22.52
N VAL A 103 -12.93 4.73 -22.64
CA VAL A 103 -13.96 4.98 -21.62
C VAL A 103 -14.89 3.78 -21.49
N GLN A 104 -15.29 3.16 -22.61
CA GLN A 104 -16.12 1.95 -22.57
C GLN A 104 -15.39 0.77 -21.91
N LEU A 105 -14.11 0.59 -22.22
CA LEU A 105 -13.27 -0.44 -21.58
C LEU A 105 -13.17 -0.21 -20.07
N ALA A 106 -12.91 1.03 -19.65
CA ALA A 106 -12.82 1.41 -18.25
C ALA A 106 -14.11 1.13 -17.47
N VAL A 107 -15.28 1.38 -18.07
CA VAL A 107 -16.58 1.05 -17.47
C VAL A 107 -16.71 -0.46 -17.21
N GLU A 108 -16.26 -1.31 -18.13
CA GLU A 108 -16.29 -2.77 -17.93
C GLU A 108 -15.23 -3.23 -16.90
N GLN A 109 -14.04 -2.63 -16.89
CA GLN A 109 -13.02 -2.88 -15.86
C GLN A 109 -13.53 -2.49 -14.46
N ALA A 110 -14.17 -1.33 -14.33
CA ALA A 110 -14.76 -0.88 -13.07
C ALA A 110 -15.90 -1.80 -12.59
N LYS A 111 -16.68 -2.38 -13.50
CA LYS A 111 -17.68 -3.41 -13.13
C LYS A 111 -17.02 -4.67 -12.56
N ILE A 112 -15.90 -5.11 -13.13
CA ILE A 112 -15.13 -6.25 -12.60
C ILE A 112 -14.58 -5.92 -11.23
N LEU A 113 -13.96 -4.75 -11.05
CA LEU A 113 -13.48 -4.27 -9.74
C LEU A 113 -14.59 -4.24 -8.69
N ARG A 114 -15.75 -3.66 -9.01
CA ARG A 114 -16.89 -3.63 -8.07
C ARG A 114 -17.40 -5.03 -7.73
N ARG A 115 -17.36 -5.97 -8.68
CA ARG A 115 -17.82 -7.35 -8.51
C ARG A 115 -16.84 -8.20 -7.70
N ASP A 116 -15.57 -8.22 -8.11
CA ASP A 116 -14.55 -9.16 -7.62
C ASP A 116 -13.60 -8.53 -6.60
N GLY A 117 -13.59 -7.21 -6.49
CA GLY A 117 -12.71 -6.44 -5.61
C GLY A 117 -11.32 -6.19 -6.19
N VAL A 118 -10.93 -6.90 -7.25
CA VAL A 118 -9.59 -6.84 -7.85
C VAL A 118 -9.64 -7.09 -9.36
N ILE A 119 -8.75 -6.45 -10.11
CA ILE A 119 -8.54 -6.70 -11.54
C ILE A 119 -7.04 -6.60 -11.86
N ARG A 120 -6.58 -7.45 -12.79
CA ARG A 120 -5.27 -7.33 -13.42
C ARG A 120 -5.40 -6.65 -14.77
N ILE A 121 -4.47 -5.75 -15.09
CA ILE A 121 -4.36 -5.02 -16.35
C ILE A 121 -2.96 -5.28 -16.89
N ASP A 122 -2.88 -6.01 -18.00
CA ASP A 122 -1.60 -6.35 -18.62
C ASP A 122 -1.02 -5.14 -19.38
N ASN A 123 0.31 -4.99 -19.35
CA ASN A 123 1.04 -3.91 -20.03
C ASN A 123 0.46 -2.52 -19.73
N ALA A 124 0.18 -2.23 -18.46
CA ALA A 124 -0.25 -0.92 -18.01
C ALA A 124 0.85 0.15 -18.19
N LEU A 125 2.11 -0.25 -18.07
CA LEU A 125 3.31 0.57 -18.28
C LEU A 125 4.23 -0.11 -19.31
N SER A 126 4.92 0.68 -20.13
CA SER A 126 6.00 0.19 -20.99
C SER A 126 7.13 -0.45 -20.18
N LYS A 127 7.81 -1.44 -20.78
CA LYS A 127 8.84 -2.22 -20.06
C LYS A 127 10.08 -1.40 -19.81
N GLU A 128 10.43 -0.54 -20.76
CA GLU A 128 11.56 0.36 -20.72
C GLU A 128 11.40 1.35 -19.56
N LEU A 129 10.23 1.99 -19.46
CA LEU A 129 9.93 2.93 -18.38
C LEU A 129 9.81 2.24 -17.02
N ALA A 130 9.32 0.99 -16.98
CA ALA A 130 9.32 0.19 -15.77
C ALA A 130 10.75 -0.07 -15.24
N ASP A 131 11.72 -0.33 -16.12
CA ASP A 131 13.12 -0.53 -15.74
C ASP A 131 13.76 0.75 -15.21
N ASP A 132 13.58 1.87 -15.92
CA ASP A 132 14.11 3.17 -15.51
C ASP A 132 13.53 3.59 -14.16
N PHE A 133 12.22 3.40 -13.98
CA PHE A 133 11.56 3.78 -12.74
C PHE A 133 11.93 2.87 -11.58
N ARG A 134 12.12 1.56 -11.81
CA ARG A 134 12.64 0.65 -10.79
C ARG A 134 14.01 1.10 -10.30
N LYS A 135 14.90 1.49 -11.22
CA LYS A 135 16.24 1.99 -10.89
C LYS A 135 16.13 3.24 -10.02
N GLN A 136 15.33 4.22 -10.43
CA GLN A 136 15.12 5.47 -9.69
C GLN A 136 14.57 5.22 -8.27
N ILE A 137 13.63 4.28 -8.09
CA ILE A 137 13.08 3.93 -6.77
C ILE A 137 14.15 3.33 -5.86
N LEU A 138 15.01 2.45 -6.38
CA LEU A 138 16.08 1.85 -5.59
C LEU A 138 17.17 2.87 -5.21
N GLU A 139 17.43 3.85 -6.07
CA GLU A 139 18.29 5.00 -5.74
C GLU A 139 17.64 5.83 -4.61
N GLN A 140 16.36 6.19 -4.72
CA GLN A 140 15.63 6.88 -3.65
C GLN A 140 15.59 6.09 -2.33
N LYS A 141 15.54 4.75 -2.37
CA LYS A 141 15.63 3.89 -1.17
C LYS A 141 16.99 4.10 -0.47
N ASN A 142 18.08 4.12 -1.24
CA ASN A 142 19.42 4.31 -0.70
C ASN A 142 19.58 5.72 -0.11
N ASP A 143 19.13 6.74 -0.84
CA ASP A 143 19.16 8.13 -0.36
C ASP A 143 18.36 8.28 0.94
N ALA A 144 17.15 7.69 1.00
CA ALA A 144 16.32 7.72 2.20
C ALA A 144 17.00 7.04 3.40
N ALA A 145 17.69 5.92 3.18
CA ALA A 145 18.48 5.27 4.23
C ALA A 145 19.61 6.18 4.74
N SER A 146 20.36 6.81 3.84
CA SER A 146 21.42 7.76 4.20
C SER A 146 20.89 8.99 4.94
N MET A 147 19.73 9.53 4.54
CA MET A 147 19.10 10.68 5.21
C MET A 147 18.66 10.36 6.64
N ILE A 148 18.16 9.14 6.88
CA ILE A 148 17.77 8.68 8.22
C ILE A 148 18.99 8.43 9.08
N GLU A 149 20.02 7.76 8.55
CA GLU A 149 21.27 7.50 9.27
C GLU A 149 21.94 8.81 9.72
N ALA A 150 21.91 9.83 8.85
CA ALA A 150 22.41 11.17 9.16
C ALA A 150 21.47 12.01 10.06
N ASN A 151 20.31 11.49 10.46
CA ASN A 151 19.27 12.20 11.21
C ASN A 151 18.77 13.50 10.56
N PHE A 152 18.82 13.59 9.23
CA PHE A 152 18.31 14.77 8.51
C PHE A 152 16.79 14.79 8.44
N VAL A 153 16.17 13.61 8.32
CA VAL A 153 14.73 13.45 8.18
C VAL A 153 14.29 12.24 9.01
N PRO A 154 13.17 12.32 9.74
CA PRO A 154 12.67 11.18 10.50
C PRO A 154 12.14 10.09 9.57
N SER A 155 12.23 8.82 9.99
CA SER A 155 11.90 7.66 9.15
C SER A 155 10.48 7.69 8.61
N GLU A 156 9.52 8.13 9.44
CA GLU A 156 8.09 8.23 9.10
C GLU A 156 7.76 9.26 8.00
N ALA A 157 8.69 10.16 7.67
CA ALA A 157 8.51 11.08 6.55
C ALA A 157 8.86 10.44 5.19
N LEU A 158 9.68 9.40 5.20
CA LEU A 158 10.18 8.71 4.01
C LEU A 158 9.61 7.30 3.85
N TYR A 159 9.13 6.71 4.94
CA TYR A 159 8.58 5.36 4.95
C TYR A 159 7.20 5.31 5.58
N GLY A 160 6.33 4.50 4.97
CA GLY A 160 5.04 4.12 5.52
C GLY A 160 5.14 3.10 6.65
N VAL A 161 4.01 2.49 6.97
CA VAL A 161 3.84 1.62 8.16
C VAL A 161 4.73 0.37 8.12
N GLU A 162 5.04 -0.18 6.94
CA GLU A 162 5.76 -1.46 6.82
C GLU A 162 7.27 -1.41 7.09
N ASN A 163 7.89 -0.24 7.35
CA ASN A 163 9.34 -0.15 7.67
C ASN A 163 9.74 -0.82 9.00
N GLN A 164 8.78 -1.37 9.74
CA GLN A 164 9.05 -2.10 10.99
C GLN A 164 9.50 -3.55 10.76
N ARG A 165 9.60 -4.01 9.50
CA ARG A 165 10.11 -5.34 9.12
C ARG A 165 11.47 -5.20 8.44
N ALA A 166 12.44 -6.00 8.87
CA ALA A 166 13.82 -5.91 8.40
C ALA A 166 14.03 -6.03 6.87
N SER A 167 13.11 -6.70 6.16
CA SER A 167 13.25 -7.02 4.73
C SER A 167 12.11 -6.47 3.86
N ARG A 168 11.24 -5.61 4.41
CA ARG A 168 10.11 -5.03 3.67
C ARG A 168 9.91 -3.58 4.06
N CYS A 169 9.68 -2.71 3.09
CA CYS A 169 9.36 -1.32 3.38
C CYS A 169 8.39 -0.73 2.34
N ASP A 170 7.67 0.30 2.75
CA ASP A 170 6.84 1.15 1.90
C ASP A 170 7.55 2.50 1.76
N LEU A 171 8.32 2.69 0.69
CA LEU A 171 9.08 3.92 0.46
C LEU A 171 8.16 5.00 -0.14
N GLN A 172 7.99 6.13 0.54
CA GLN A 172 7.20 7.27 0.06
C GLN A 172 8.01 8.09 -0.96
N LEU A 173 7.52 8.18 -2.20
CA LEU A 173 8.30 8.71 -3.30
C LEU A 173 8.21 10.25 -3.40
N SER A 174 9.29 10.87 -3.89
CA SER A 174 9.27 12.28 -4.30
C SER A 174 8.55 12.42 -5.63
N LEU A 175 7.75 13.47 -5.81
CA LEU A 175 7.21 13.85 -7.12
C LEU A 175 8.20 14.62 -7.98
N LEU A 176 9.25 15.19 -7.39
CA LEU A 176 10.23 15.99 -8.11
C LEU A 176 11.12 15.14 -9.02
N ARG A 177 11.62 15.78 -10.07
CA ARG A 177 12.71 15.27 -10.90
C ARG A 177 13.95 15.03 -10.04
N ALA A 178 14.71 13.98 -10.37
CA ALA A 178 16.01 13.75 -9.74
C ALA A 178 16.99 14.86 -10.15
N GLU A 179 17.75 15.41 -9.19
CA GLU A 179 18.63 16.57 -9.40
C GLU A 179 19.73 16.36 -10.46
N ASN A 180 20.05 15.10 -10.78
CA ASN A 180 21.12 14.73 -11.70
C ASN A 180 20.63 14.31 -13.10
N ASP A 181 19.34 14.43 -13.40
CA ASP A 181 18.77 14.05 -14.70
C ASP A 181 18.06 15.24 -15.36
N ASP A 182 18.83 16.05 -16.08
CA ASP A 182 18.30 17.22 -16.80
C ASP A 182 17.41 16.85 -17.99
N GLN A 183 17.39 15.59 -18.41
CA GLN A 183 16.78 15.19 -19.69
C GLN A 183 15.46 14.44 -19.51
N ARG A 184 15.25 13.75 -18.38
CA ARG A 184 14.08 12.90 -18.22
C ARG A 184 13.47 12.96 -16.82
N HIS A 185 12.14 13.11 -16.78
CA HIS A 185 11.40 13.04 -15.53
C HIS A 185 10.70 11.68 -15.42
N VAL A 186 11.46 10.63 -15.07
CA VAL A 186 11.01 9.23 -15.10
C VAL A 186 9.67 8.98 -14.37
N LEU A 187 9.46 9.59 -13.20
CA LEU A 187 8.17 9.49 -12.50
C LEU A 187 7.02 10.19 -13.25
N ALA A 188 7.25 11.38 -13.82
CA ALA A 188 6.23 12.08 -14.60
C ALA A 188 5.93 11.33 -15.90
N ASP A 189 6.94 10.79 -16.59
CA ASP A 189 6.74 9.87 -17.73
C ASP A 189 5.87 8.68 -17.33
N THR A 190 6.17 8.07 -16.16
CA THR A 190 5.42 6.92 -15.64
C THR A 190 3.97 7.30 -15.38
N LEU A 191 3.73 8.42 -14.70
CA LEU A 191 2.38 8.93 -14.46
C LEU A 191 1.70 9.36 -15.76
N GLN A 192 2.41 9.83 -16.78
CA GLN A 192 1.86 10.16 -18.10
C GLN A 192 1.33 8.91 -18.81
N GLU A 193 2.09 7.80 -18.84
CA GLU A 193 1.64 6.53 -19.43
C GLU A 193 0.44 5.91 -18.69
N LEU A 194 0.31 6.17 -17.38
CA LEU A 194 -0.75 5.59 -16.55
C LEU A 194 -2.00 6.48 -16.48
N LEU A 195 -1.82 7.80 -16.30
CA LEU A 195 -2.86 8.77 -15.91
C LEU A 195 -2.98 9.98 -16.85
N GLY A 196 -2.09 10.12 -17.84
CA GLY A 196 -2.19 11.15 -18.88
C GLY A 196 -3.43 10.96 -19.75
N ASN A 197 -3.64 11.85 -20.73
CA ASN A 197 -4.80 11.85 -21.62
C ASN A 197 -5.06 10.49 -22.30
N CYS A 198 -3.97 9.80 -22.64
CA CYS A 198 -4.03 8.48 -23.26
C CYS A 198 -3.75 7.32 -22.29
N GLY A 199 -3.59 7.61 -21.00
CA GLY A 199 -3.05 6.69 -20.00
C GLY A 199 -3.92 5.46 -19.76
N THR A 200 -3.27 4.35 -19.42
CA THR A 200 -3.93 3.03 -19.31
C THR A 200 -4.88 2.90 -18.13
N LEU A 201 -4.66 3.65 -17.05
CA LEU A 201 -5.43 3.62 -15.81
C LEU A 201 -6.33 4.85 -15.63
N ARG A 202 -6.13 5.89 -16.45
CA ARG A 202 -6.82 7.17 -16.38
C ARG A 202 -8.34 7.02 -16.26
N HIS A 203 -8.97 6.47 -17.30
CA HIS A 203 -10.42 6.39 -17.36
C HIS A 203 -11.01 5.41 -16.33
N VAL A 204 -10.23 4.41 -15.91
CA VAL A 204 -10.63 3.50 -14.83
C VAL A 204 -10.80 4.30 -13.53
N TYR A 205 -9.84 5.14 -13.18
CA TYR A 205 -9.95 5.98 -11.99
C TYR A 205 -11.04 7.05 -12.09
N GLU A 206 -11.21 7.70 -13.26
CA GLU A 206 -12.32 8.63 -13.46
C GLU A 206 -13.69 7.96 -13.22
N GLU A 207 -13.86 6.72 -13.66
CA GLU A 207 -15.08 5.93 -13.44
C GLU A 207 -15.24 5.48 -11.96
N LEU A 208 -14.14 5.22 -11.26
CA LEU A 208 -14.17 4.71 -9.88
C LEU A 208 -14.35 5.82 -8.84
N VAL A 209 -13.63 6.92 -8.98
CA VAL A 209 -13.53 7.99 -7.96
C VAL A 209 -13.79 9.40 -8.50
N THR A 210 -14.03 9.57 -9.81
CA THR A 210 -14.14 10.86 -10.49
C THR A 210 -12.86 11.69 -10.43
N LEU A 211 -12.86 12.85 -11.10
CA LEU A 211 -11.74 13.80 -11.04
C LEU A 211 -11.51 14.39 -9.64
N ASP A 212 -12.48 14.27 -8.73
CA ASP A 212 -12.40 14.75 -7.35
C ASP A 212 -11.72 13.76 -6.38
N GLY A 213 -11.28 12.59 -6.85
CA GLY A 213 -10.56 11.64 -6.01
C GLY A 213 -9.26 12.24 -5.48
N GLU A 214 -9.04 12.24 -4.17
CA GLU A 214 -7.81 12.75 -3.54
C GLU A 214 -6.65 11.80 -3.83
N PHE A 215 -5.51 12.32 -4.25
CA PHE A 215 -4.29 11.53 -4.45
C PHE A 215 -3.72 11.15 -3.08
N TYR A 216 -3.83 9.87 -2.73
CA TYR A 216 -3.76 9.44 -1.33
C TYR A 216 -2.52 8.60 -1.02
N GLU A 217 -2.02 7.85 -1.99
CA GLU A 217 -0.78 7.09 -1.88
C GLU A 217 0.12 7.38 -3.08
N LEU A 218 1.42 7.49 -2.81
CA LEU A 218 2.49 7.54 -3.78
C LEU A 218 3.74 6.94 -3.12
N ALA A 219 3.89 5.63 -3.27
CA ALA A 219 4.92 4.86 -2.61
C ALA A 219 5.44 3.71 -3.49
N ALA A 220 6.48 3.04 -3.04
CA ALA A 220 6.93 1.77 -3.57
C ALA A 220 6.96 0.72 -2.45
N VAL A 221 6.27 -0.40 -2.65
CA VAL A 221 6.36 -1.56 -1.76
C VAL A 221 7.56 -2.39 -2.19
N ILE A 222 8.60 -2.38 -1.36
CA ILE A 222 9.87 -3.07 -1.62
C ILE A 222 9.95 -4.28 -0.70
N THR A 223 10.13 -5.46 -1.27
CA THR A 223 10.23 -6.72 -0.52
C THR A 223 11.52 -7.44 -0.91
N ASP A 224 12.45 -7.55 0.02
CA ASP A 224 13.74 -8.21 -0.16
C ASP A 224 13.64 -9.72 0.11
N PRO A 225 14.54 -10.55 -0.47
CA PRO A 225 14.62 -11.98 -0.20
C PRO A 225 14.71 -12.28 1.30
N GLY A 226 14.06 -13.36 1.74
CA GLY A 226 13.93 -13.74 3.14
C GLY A 226 12.76 -13.07 3.87
N SER A 227 12.01 -12.18 3.23
CA SER A 227 10.80 -11.61 3.82
C SER A 227 9.73 -12.67 4.10
N SER A 228 9.27 -12.75 5.34
CA SER A 228 8.14 -13.60 5.71
C SER A 228 6.83 -13.16 5.05
N ARG A 229 5.91 -14.11 4.90
CA ARG A 229 4.53 -13.88 4.47
C ARG A 229 3.78 -12.97 5.45
N GLN A 230 2.95 -12.08 4.93
CA GLN A 230 1.99 -11.31 5.75
C GLN A 230 0.78 -12.16 6.13
N LYS A 231 0.16 -11.85 7.28
CA LYS A 231 -1.20 -12.29 7.58
C LYS A 231 -2.17 -11.76 6.53
N ILE A 232 -3.27 -12.46 6.32
CA ILE A 232 -4.37 -11.96 5.51
C ILE A 232 -4.97 -10.73 6.20
N HIS A 233 -5.15 -9.64 5.46
CA HIS A 233 -5.72 -8.40 5.97
C HIS A 233 -6.40 -7.61 4.83
N PRO A 234 -7.37 -6.74 5.15
CA PRO A 234 -7.66 -5.58 4.34
C PRO A 234 -6.71 -4.43 4.70
N ASP A 235 -6.45 -3.51 3.76
CA ASP A 235 -5.70 -2.28 4.08
C ASP A 235 -6.55 -1.31 4.90
N LEU A 236 -7.85 -1.26 4.59
CA LEU A 236 -8.78 -0.34 5.23
C LEU A 236 -9.97 -1.05 5.89
N PRO A 237 -10.49 -0.52 7.00
CA PRO A 237 -11.72 -1.02 7.60
C PRO A 237 -12.90 -0.87 6.63
N PHE A 238 -13.89 -1.74 6.79
CA PHE A 238 -15.05 -1.71 5.91
C PHE A 238 -15.84 -0.40 6.04
N LYS A 239 -16.06 0.24 4.89
CA LYS A 239 -17.03 1.32 4.66
C LYS A 239 -18.00 0.87 3.57
N LYS A 240 -19.20 1.45 3.51
CA LYS A 240 -20.21 1.10 2.50
C LYS A 240 -19.68 1.32 1.08
N ASP A 241 -19.23 2.55 0.81
CA ASP A 241 -18.54 2.90 -0.41
C ASP A 241 -17.06 2.51 -0.31
N ALA A 242 -16.45 2.10 -1.43
CA ALA A 242 -15.03 1.77 -1.49
C ALA A 242 -14.22 3.03 -1.13
N PRO A 243 -13.42 3.01 -0.05
CA PRO A 243 -12.67 4.19 0.39
C PRO A 243 -11.51 4.51 -0.55
N LEU A 244 -10.87 3.49 -1.09
CA LEU A 244 -9.63 3.59 -1.84
C LEU A 244 -9.57 2.47 -2.87
N TYR A 245 -9.08 2.80 -4.07
CA TYR A 245 -8.65 1.83 -5.06
C TYR A 245 -7.15 1.96 -5.23
N VAL A 246 -6.44 0.88 -4.97
CA VAL A 246 -4.98 0.82 -4.89
C VAL A 246 -4.43 0.15 -6.13
N VAL A 247 -3.34 0.68 -6.67
CA VAL A 247 -2.57 0.07 -7.75
C VAL A 247 -1.33 -0.61 -7.18
N PHE A 248 -1.07 -1.84 -7.59
CA PHE A 248 0.26 -2.42 -7.56
C PHE A 248 0.75 -2.64 -8.99
N LEU A 249 1.72 -1.84 -9.41
CA LEU A 249 2.36 -1.94 -10.71
C LEU A 249 3.71 -2.66 -10.58
N ALA A 250 3.88 -3.74 -11.32
CA ALA A 250 5.11 -4.52 -11.31
C ALA A 250 6.20 -3.86 -12.16
N LEU A 251 7.30 -3.44 -11.52
CA LEU A 251 8.45 -2.85 -12.21
C LEU A 251 9.51 -3.88 -12.64
N GLN A 252 9.25 -5.15 -12.34
CA GLN A 252 9.98 -6.32 -12.82
C GLN A 252 9.02 -7.49 -12.93
N ASP A 253 9.40 -8.57 -13.60
CA ASP A 253 8.65 -9.82 -13.51
C ASP A 253 8.58 -10.28 -12.06
N VAL A 254 7.38 -10.57 -11.57
CA VAL A 254 7.10 -11.10 -10.23
C VAL A 254 6.65 -12.54 -10.38
N ASN A 255 7.55 -13.48 -10.09
CA ASN A 255 7.28 -14.91 -10.06
C ASN A 255 6.86 -15.38 -8.65
N GLU A 256 6.57 -16.68 -8.49
CA GLU A 256 6.17 -17.25 -7.19
C GLU A 256 7.25 -17.10 -6.10
N ALA A 257 8.52 -17.30 -6.43
CA ALA A 257 9.63 -17.21 -5.48
C ALA A 257 9.81 -15.79 -4.91
N MET A 258 9.36 -14.75 -5.63
CA MET A 258 9.40 -13.35 -5.17
C MET A 258 8.24 -12.97 -4.23
N GLY A 259 7.39 -13.93 -3.86
CA GLY A 259 6.31 -13.72 -2.89
C GLY A 259 5.15 -12.87 -3.40
N PRO A 260 4.56 -13.17 -4.57
CA PRO A 260 3.50 -12.37 -5.21
C PRO A 260 2.32 -12.13 -4.28
N THR A 261 1.56 -11.05 -4.49
CA THR A 261 0.39 -10.76 -3.66
C THR A 261 -0.73 -11.79 -3.92
N SER A 262 -1.32 -12.27 -2.84
CA SER A 262 -2.49 -13.15 -2.82
C SER A 262 -3.74 -12.33 -2.59
N PHE A 263 -4.76 -12.42 -3.45
CA PHE A 263 -6.05 -11.75 -3.29
C PHE A 263 -7.18 -12.76 -3.07
N LEU A 264 -8.08 -12.49 -2.14
CA LEU A 264 -9.30 -13.28 -1.93
C LEU A 264 -10.48 -12.53 -2.56
N LEU A 265 -10.93 -12.99 -3.73
CA LEU A 265 -11.95 -12.28 -4.50
C LEU A 265 -13.26 -12.13 -3.71
N LYS A 266 -13.93 -11.00 -3.93
CA LYS A 266 -15.26 -10.66 -3.36
C LYS A 266 -15.30 -10.44 -1.85
N THR A 267 -14.13 -10.39 -1.21
CA THR A 267 -14.04 -10.20 0.25
C THR A 267 -14.18 -8.75 0.70
N HIS A 268 -14.17 -7.78 -0.23
CA HIS A 268 -14.43 -6.36 0.02
C HIS A 268 -15.87 -6.05 0.46
N THR A 269 -16.76 -7.04 0.46
CA THR A 269 -18.18 -6.86 0.78
C THR A 269 -18.42 -6.87 2.29
N ASP A 270 -19.48 -6.17 2.71
CA ASP A 270 -19.94 -6.09 4.11
C ASP A 270 -20.13 -7.47 4.77
N LYS A 271 -20.70 -8.41 4.00
CA LYS A 271 -20.92 -9.79 4.44
C LYS A 271 -19.62 -10.51 4.75
N GLU A 272 -18.62 -10.38 3.88
CA GLU A 272 -17.33 -11.03 4.06
C GLU A 272 -16.49 -10.34 5.14
N ASN A 273 -16.57 -9.02 5.25
CA ASN A 273 -15.95 -8.27 6.34
C ASN A 273 -16.45 -8.73 7.73
N ARG A 274 -17.77 -8.95 7.90
CA ARG A 274 -18.35 -9.47 9.15
C ARG A 274 -17.86 -10.86 9.52
N LYS A 275 -17.60 -11.72 8.54
CA LYS A 275 -17.02 -13.05 8.80
C LYS A 275 -15.57 -12.94 9.25
N PHE A 276 -14.80 -12.08 8.61
CA PHE A 276 -13.37 -11.92 8.90
C PHE A 276 -13.13 -11.37 10.31
N HIS A 277 -13.96 -10.42 10.75
CA HIS A 277 -13.93 -9.83 12.09
C HIS A 277 -14.81 -10.57 13.10
N ASN A 278 -15.27 -11.79 12.78
CA ASN A 278 -16.04 -12.58 13.74
C ASN A 278 -15.13 -13.01 14.90
N PRO A 279 -15.59 -12.94 16.17
CA PRO A 279 -14.79 -13.38 17.31
C PRO A 279 -14.48 -14.89 17.30
N SER A 280 -15.27 -15.71 16.60
CA SER A 280 -14.96 -17.14 16.39
C SER A 280 -13.91 -17.30 15.29
N ILE A 281 -12.77 -17.87 15.68
CA ILE A 281 -11.67 -18.19 14.76
C ILE A 281 -12.09 -19.20 13.71
N GLU A 282 -13.00 -20.12 14.05
CA GLU A 282 -13.53 -21.14 13.14
C GLU A 282 -14.33 -20.52 11.98
N VAL A 283 -15.08 -19.43 12.25
CA VAL A 283 -15.81 -18.69 11.20
C VAL A 283 -14.84 -18.04 10.23
N ARG A 284 -13.77 -17.40 10.75
CA ARG A 284 -12.73 -16.78 9.94
C ARG A 284 -11.96 -17.82 9.13
N ASP A 285 -11.55 -18.91 9.74
CA ASP A 285 -10.77 -19.96 9.08
C ASP A 285 -11.59 -20.70 8.01
N LYS A 286 -12.89 -20.88 8.26
CA LYS A 286 -13.82 -21.37 7.24
C LYS A 286 -13.97 -20.40 6.08
N GLN A 287 -13.96 -19.10 6.32
CA GLN A 287 -13.95 -18.10 5.24
C GLN A 287 -12.68 -18.23 4.41
N LEU A 288 -11.50 -18.24 5.03
CA LEU A 288 -10.22 -18.35 4.31
C LEU A 288 -10.14 -19.64 3.49
N SER A 289 -10.49 -20.79 4.09
CA SER A 289 -10.43 -22.09 3.41
C SER A 289 -11.45 -22.31 2.28
N SER A 290 -12.49 -21.47 2.22
CA SER A 290 -13.49 -21.48 1.16
C SER A 290 -13.37 -20.31 0.18
N ALA A 291 -12.44 -19.39 0.41
CA ALA A 291 -12.26 -18.21 -0.41
C ALA A 291 -11.78 -18.55 -1.83
N ASP A 292 -12.20 -17.74 -2.80
CA ASP A 292 -11.64 -17.80 -4.15
C ASP A 292 -10.33 -17.03 -4.18
N HIS A 293 -9.26 -17.71 -3.79
CA HIS A 293 -7.91 -17.16 -3.72
C HIS A 293 -7.21 -17.15 -5.09
N ARG A 294 -6.58 -16.01 -5.39
CA ARG A 294 -5.78 -15.79 -6.59
C ARG A 294 -4.39 -15.28 -6.24
N ILE A 295 -3.36 -15.88 -6.83
CA ILE A 295 -1.99 -15.37 -6.77
C ILE A 295 -1.77 -14.43 -7.95
N SER A 296 -1.14 -13.29 -7.70
CA SER A 296 -0.83 -12.30 -8.72
C SER A 296 0.64 -12.38 -9.13
N THR A 297 1.02 -13.40 -9.91
CA THR A 297 2.29 -13.30 -10.65
C THR A 297 2.11 -12.28 -11.77
N LEU A 298 3.08 -11.39 -11.94
CA LEU A 298 2.96 -10.25 -12.83
C LEU A 298 4.15 -10.21 -13.77
N LYS A 299 3.91 -9.82 -15.02
CA LYS A 299 4.99 -9.41 -15.91
C LYS A 299 5.33 -7.96 -15.64
N LYS A 300 6.58 -7.60 -15.93
CA LYS A 300 7.01 -6.19 -15.92
C LYS A 300 6.04 -5.35 -16.73
N GLY A 301 5.55 -4.27 -16.12
CA GLY A 301 4.56 -3.36 -16.70
C GLY A 301 3.10 -3.74 -16.44
N ASP A 302 2.80 -4.93 -15.89
CA ASP A 302 1.43 -5.29 -15.49
C ASP A 302 1.04 -4.57 -14.19
N ALA A 303 -0.23 -4.18 -14.10
CA ALA A 303 -0.83 -3.61 -12.90
C ALA A 303 -1.92 -4.50 -12.32
N VAL A 304 -2.06 -4.46 -11.01
CA VAL A 304 -3.28 -4.89 -10.31
C VAL A 304 -3.93 -3.66 -9.70
N VAL A 305 -5.21 -3.47 -9.97
CA VAL A 305 -6.04 -2.49 -9.25
C VAL A 305 -6.94 -3.26 -8.31
N PHE A 306 -7.07 -2.83 -7.06
CA PHE A 306 -7.93 -3.48 -6.09
C PHE A 306 -8.60 -2.49 -5.14
N ASP A 307 -9.75 -2.89 -4.62
CA ASP A 307 -10.44 -2.20 -3.54
C ASP A 307 -9.73 -2.48 -2.22
N ALA A 308 -9.32 -1.45 -1.47
CA ALA A 308 -8.54 -1.56 -0.24
C ALA A 308 -9.23 -2.40 0.88
N ARG A 309 -10.51 -2.75 0.72
CA ARG A 309 -11.24 -3.64 1.63
C ARG A 309 -11.06 -5.12 1.29
N VAL A 310 -10.48 -5.46 0.14
CA VAL A 310 -10.20 -6.85 -0.25
C VAL A 310 -9.19 -7.45 0.70
N LEU A 311 -9.50 -8.64 1.21
CA LEU A 311 -8.56 -9.45 1.97
C LEU A 311 -7.45 -9.93 1.05
N HIS A 312 -6.22 -9.64 1.43
CA HIS A 312 -5.03 -10.02 0.67
C HIS A 312 -3.82 -10.20 1.59
N CYS A 313 -2.72 -10.68 1.04
CA CYS A 313 -1.42 -10.67 1.71
C CYS A 313 -0.27 -10.72 0.70
N GLY A 314 0.84 -10.04 0.98
CA GLY A 314 2.11 -10.34 0.34
C GLY A 314 2.67 -11.68 0.84
N ASN A 315 2.95 -12.60 -0.08
CA ASN A 315 3.56 -13.90 0.26
C ASN A 315 5.03 -13.74 0.66
N ALA A 316 5.66 -14.84 1.08
CA ALA A 316 7.07 -14.87 1.44
C ALA A 316 7.95 -14.69 0.20
N ASN A 317 9.02 -13.91 0.31
CA ASN A 317 10.05 -13.79 -0.72
C ASN A 317 11.16 -14.78 -0.38
N GLU A 318 11.35 -15.81 -1.20
CA GLU A 318 12.29 -16.90 -0.95
C GLU A 318 13.74 -16.38 -0.85
N SER A 319 14.50 -16.85 0.13
CA SER A 319 15.89 -16.41 0.32
C SER A 319 16.82 -16.80 -0.83
N GLU A 320 16.63 -17.99 -1.42
CA GLU A 320 17.55 -18.55 -2.42
C GLU A 320 17.13 -18.22 -3.87
N ASN A 321 15.85 -18.35 -4.19
CA ASN A 321 15.33 -18.16 -5.55
C ASN A 321 14.60 -16.83 -5.74
N GLY A 322 14.41 -16.06 -4.67
CA GLY A 322 13.79 -14.75 -4.71
C GLY A 322 14.74 -13.66 -5.19
N SER A 323 14.19 -12.46 -5.35
CA SER A 323 14.96 -11.24 -5.61
C SER A 323 14.20 -10.03 -5.05
N THR A 324 14.85 -8.87 -4.95
CA THR A 324 14.17 -7.64 -4.50
C THR A 324 13.02 -7.29 -5.44
N ARG A 325 11.80 -7.45 -4.90
CA ARG A 325 10.55 -7.14 -5.58
C ARG A 325 10.16 -5.69 -5.28
N VAL A 326 9.97 -4.91 -6.33
CA VAL A 326 9.46 -3.53 -6.26
C VAL A 326 8.09 -3.46 -6.92
N LEU A 327 7.08 -3.03 -6.17
CA LEU A 327 5.76 -2.69 -6.71
C LEU A 327 5.54 -1.20 -6.53
N PHE A 328 5.29 -0.48 -7.61
CA PHE A 328 4.85 0.92 -7.51
C PHE A 328 3.40 0.95 -7.03
N ASN A 329 3.17 1.67 -5.92
CA ASN A 329 1.88 1.85 -5.28
C ASN A 329 1.43 3.30 -5.40
N PHE A 330 0.24 3.49 -5.97
CA PHE A 330 -0.48 4.74 -5.80
C PHE A 330 -1.99 4.49 -5.79
N SER A 331 -2.72 5.46 -5.24
CA SER A 331 -4.18 5.34 -5.11
C SER A 331 -4.88 6.69 -5.06
N PHE A 332 -6.18 6.65 -5.33
CA PHE A 332 -7.05 7.80 -5.19
C PHE A 332 -8.20 7.49 -4.23
N ARG A 333 -8.33 8.31 -3.20
CA ARG A 333 -9.42 8.21 -2.23
C ARG A 333 -10.72 8.65 -2.88
N ASN A 334 -11.74 7.82 -2.69
CA ASN A 334 -13.08 8.10 -3.20
C ASN A 334 -13.71 9.31 -2.47
N PRO A 335 -14.15 10.36 -3.18
CA PRO A 335 -14.72 11.56 -2.58
C PRO A 335 -16.04 11.30 -1.86
N LYS A 336 -16.69 10.14 -2.09
CA LYS A 336 -17.89 9.72 -1.34
C LYS A 336 -17.57 9.30 0.10
N VAL A 337 -16.32 8.97 0.41
CA VAL A 337 -15.90 8.53 1.75
C VAL A 337 -15.18 9.68 2.45
N GLN A 338 -15.84 10.27 3.45
CA GLN A 338 -15.35 11.41 4.23
C GLN A 338 -14.80 10.98 5.60
N GLY A 339 -14.03 11.87 6.24
CA GLY A 339 -13.47 11.66 7.58
C GLY A 339 -12.18 10.86 7.60
N ASP A 340 -11.84 10.29 8.75
CA ASP A 340 -10.65 9.45 8.90
C ASP A 340 -10.88 8.04 8.34
N LEU A 341 -9.90 7.54 7.59
CA LEU A 341 -9.89 6.18 7.05
C LEU A 341 -9.34 5.17 8.07
N GLY A 342 -8.70 5.63 9.14
CA GLY A 342 -8.06 4.80 10.17
C GLY A 342 -6.59 4.49 9.88
N TYR A 343 -6.04 5.05 8.81
CA TYR A 343 -4.60 5.11 8.54
C TYR A 343 -4.27 6.40 7.78
N LYS A 344 -3.03 6.87 7.90
CA LYS A 344 -2.52 7.99 7.09
C LYS A 344 -2.02 7.44 5.76
N GLY A 345 -2.38 8.09 4.65
CA GLY A 345 -1.95 7.69 3.31
C GLY A 345 -0.44 7.49 3.22
N SER A 346 -0.03 6.45 2.48
CA SER A 346 1.38 6.16 2.16
C SER A 346 1.90 7.15 1.12
N ILE A 347 2.05 8.41 1.54
CA ILE A 347 2.48 9.53 0.72
C ILE A 347 3.28 10.49 1.61
N ARG A 348 4.27 11.19 1.05
CA ARG A 348 5.08 12.12 1.85
C ARG A 348 4.20 13.19 2.52
N PRO A 349 4.46 13.56 3.79
CA PRO A 349 3.52 14.34 4.60
C PRO A 349 3.03 15.65 3.97
N TYR A 350 3.90 16.37 3.26
CA TYR A 350 3.51 17.66 2.66
C TYR A 350 2.51 17.50 1.51
N TYR A 351 2.46 16.35 0.85
CA TYR A 351 1.52 16.07 -0.23
C TYR A 351 0.12 15.70 0.27
N GLU A 352 -0.05 15.37 1.56
CA GLU A 352 -1.34 14.99 2.12
C GLU A 352 -2.41 16.05 1.83
N ARG A 353 -3.54 15.62 1.22
CA ARG A 353 -4.68 16.49 0.86
C ARG A 353 -4.34 17.65 -0.09
N LYS A 354 -3.20 17.63 -0.77
CA LYS A 354 -2.79 18.71 -1.71
C LYS A 354 -3.26 18.51 -3.14
N MET A 355 -3.56 17.27 -3.51
CA MET A 355 -3.81 16.90 -4.91
C MET A 355 -5.05 16.05 -5.02
N LYS A 356 -5.81 16.30 -6.07
CA LYS A 356 -6.84 15.42 -6.62
C LYS A 356 -6.35 14.79 -7.91
N LEU A 357 -7.09 13.80 -8.41
CA LEU A 357 -6.89 13.25 -9.76
C LEU A 357 -6.89 14.37 -10.78
N LYS A 358 -7.79 15.36 -10.68
CA LYS A 358 -7.78 16.55 -11.53
C LYS A 358 -6.44 17.28 -11.53
N ASP A 359 -5.86 17.53 -10.37
CA ASP A 359 -4.61 18.30 -10.27
C ASP A 359 -3.43 17.54 -10.88
N VAL A 360 -3.38 16.22 -10.69
CA VAL A 360 -2.41 15.35 -11.37
C VAL A 360 -2.62 15.36 -12.88
N SER A 361 -3.88 15.36 -13.32
CA SER A 361 -4.24 15.44 -14.76
C SER A 361 -3.71 16.70 -15.40
N ASP A 362 -3.98 17.85 -14.79
CA ASP A 362 -3.65 19.15 -15.33
C ASP A 362 -2.13 19.32 -15.39
N ALA A 363 -1.42 18.83 -14.36
CA ALA A 363 0.04 18.80 -14.30
C ALA A 363 0.64 17.93 -15.43
N LEU A 364 0.06 16.75 -15.69
CA LEU A 364 0.48 15.86 -16.77
C LEU A 364 0.18 16.42 -18.17
N ILE A 365 -0.93 17.15 -18.34
CA ILE A 365 -1.22 17.86 -19.59
C ILE A 365 -0.20 18.97 -19.84
N GLU A 366 0.20 19.72 -18.80
CA GLU A 366 1.26 20.72 -18.91
C GLU A 366 2.58 20.06 -19.32
N TYR A 367 2.93 18.94 -18.68
CA TYR A 367 4.13 18.15 -18.99
C TYR A 367 4.15 17.62 -20.43
N GLU A 368 3.00 17.13 -20.93
CA GLU A 368 2.84 16.65 -22.31
C GLU A 368 3.12 17.75 -23.34
N ASN A 369 2.83 19.01 -23.00
CA ASN A 369 3.09 20.16 -23.87
C ASN A 369 4.54 20.65 -23.79
N ASP A 370 5.19 20.52 -22.63
CA ASP A 370 6.59 20.90 -22.42
C ASP A 370 7.28 19.98 -21.40
N ALA A 371 7.98 18.96 -21.92
CA ALA A 371 8.69 17.97 -21.11
C ALA A 371 9.90 18.55 -20.35
N THR A 372 10.30 19.80 -20.60
CA THR A 372 11.40 20.45 -19.86
C THR A 372 10.96 20.89 -18.47
N ILE A 373 9.66 21.13 -18.27
CA ILE A 373 9.08 21.57 -17.00
C ILE A 373 8.93 20.38 -16.05
N ASP A 374 9.19 20.59 -14.76
CA ASP A 374 8.77 19.66 -13.72
C ASP A 374 7.32 19.97 -13.34
N PRO A 375 6.35 19.12 -13.71
CA PRO A 375 4.93 19.41 -13.52
C PRO A 375 4.49 19.41 -12.06
N PHE A 376 5.34 18.91 -11.15
CA PHE A 376 5.07 18.80 -9.73
C PHE A 376 5.94 19.73 -8.88
N LEU A 377 6.76 20.59 -9.49
CA LEU A 377 7.66 21.51 -8.80
C LEU A 377 6.97 22.33 -7.70
N LYS A 378 5.71 22.75 -7.94
CA LYS A 378 4.91 23.54 -6.97
C LYS A 378 4.60 22.79 -5.67
N TYR A 379 4.74 21.47 -5.63
CA TYR A 379 4.53 20.65 -4.44
C TYR A 379 5.83 20.37 -3.66
N GLY A 380 7.00 20.77 -4.20
CA GLY A 380 8.29 20.51 -3.57
C GLY A 380 8.59 19.01 -3.44
N ASN A 381 9.54 18.65 -2.57
CA ASN A 381 9.96 17.25 -2.38
C ASN A 381 9.03 16.43 -1.48
N GLY A 382 7.94 17.02 -0.97
CA GLY A 382 6.96 16.33 -0.14
C GLY A 382 7.34 16.17 1.34
N ILE A 383 8.57 16.54 1.72
CA ILE A 383 9.02 16.48 3.10
C ILE A 383 8.80 17.86 3.70
N ASP A 384 7.96 17.93 4.73
CA ASP A 384 7.78 19.15 5.51
C ASP A 384 9.04 19.35 6.36
N VAL A 385 10.09 19.93 5.78
CA VAL A 385 11.23 20.36 6.58
C VAL A 385 10.72 21.58 7.35
N PRO A 386 10.63 21.54 8.69
CA PRO A 386 10.28 22.72 9.44
C PRO A 386 11.26 23.81 8.99
N SER A 387 10.75 24.86 8.34
CA SER A 387 11.56 26.05 8.12
C SER A 387 12.05 26.44 9.51
N ASN A 388 13.35 26.27 9.79
CA ASN A 388 13.94 26.68 11.06
C ASN A 388 13.48 28.11 11.32
N LYS A 389 12.56 28.27 12.27
CA LYS A 389 12.09 29.57 12.75
C LYS A 389 13.11 30.17 13.69
#